data_AF-E4YYV1-F1
#
_entry.id   AF-E4YYV1-F1
#
_cell.length_a   1.000
_cell.length_b   1.000
_cell.length_c   1.000
_cell.angle_alpha   90.00
_cell.angle_beta   90.00
_cell.angle_gamma   90.00
#
_symmetry.space_group_name_H-M   'P 1'
#
loop_
_entity.id
_entity.type
_entity.pdbx_description
1 polymer ?
#
loop_
_entity_poly.entity_id
_entity_poly.type
_entity_poly.pdbx_seq_one_letter_code
_entity_poly.pdbx_strand_id
1 'polypeptide(L)'
;RKNVKELYLSHNRLGDANELAHLKVCEKLEVLDIEGNPLSSKEDCNLFILFHLQQLKSLNGLPVRLKDISRASDIFGGRLTNDFLIEKFGYVNGVQTVNLKEIDDLDLQECEIRSVHLDVSQLISLTSLNLIGNQLVHFSGLVELKLLKTLCLSKNNIESVFPLTKQQRNQMTRSQYSQAGQSKTDSYLIKETESIMPNLEVLHLGSNKIKDMSLLQLHRFPSLRSVFLESNDIMKVDGLDGCSNLRHLVLDKNRIKKEF
;
A
#
# COMPACT_ATOMS: atom_id res chain seq x y z
N ARG A 1 26.07 -17.35 -13.16
CA ARG A 1 25.85 -15.90 -13.42
C ARG A 1 25.87 -15.68 -14.94
N LYS A 2 24.76 -15.21 -15.54
CA LYS A 2 24.70 -14.94 -16.98
C LYS A 2 25.35 -13.58 -17.25
N ASN A 3 26.31 -13.52 -18.18
CA ASN A 3 27.12 -12.35 -18.50
C ASN A 3 26.57 -11.56 -19.72
N VAL A 4 25.29 -11.71 -20.03
CA VAL A 4 24.67 -11.09 -21.21
C VAL A 4 24.58 -9.59 -21.01
N LYS A 5 25.11 -8.82 -21.97
CA LYS A 5 25.05 -7.34 -22.00
C LYS A 5 23.99 -6.80 -22.96
N GLU A 6 23.79 -7.49 -24.08
CA GLU A 6 22.87 -7.06 -25.12
C GLU A 6 21.99 -8.26 -25.47
N LEU A 7 20.68 -8.04 -25.51
CA LEU A 7 19.71 -9.09 -25.77
C LEU A 7 18.67 -8.59 -26.78
N TYR A 8 18.61 -9.27 -27.92
CA TYR A 8 17.70 -8.94 -29.02
C TYR A 8 16.68 -10.07 -29.15
N LEU A 9 15.42 -9.74 -28.87
CA LEU A 9 14.26 -10.61 -28.88
C LEU A 9 13.15 -10.06 -29.78
N SER A 10 13.47 -9.16 -30.70
CA SER A 10 12.51 -8.58 -31.62
C SER A 10 11.83 -9.64 -32.51
N HIS A 11 10.58 -9.39 -32.88
CA HIS A 11 9.70 -10.23 -33.71
C HIS A 11 9.51 -11.67 -33.20
N ASN A 12 9.37 -11.82 -31.88
CA ASN A 12 8.99 -13.08 -31.24
C ASN A 12 7.52 -13.07 -30.78
N ARG A 13 7.15 -14.05 -29.95
CA ARG A 13 5.78 -14.25 -29.45
C ARG A 13 5.62 -13.98 -27.96
N LEU A 14 6.46 -13.09 -27.39
CA LEU A 14 6.40 -12.74 -25.98
C LEU A 14 5.07 -12.00 -25.71
N GLY A 15 4.19 -12.62 -24.92
CA GLY A 15 2.84 -12.12 -24.66
C GLY A 15 2.73 -11.36 -23.34
N ASP A 16 3.56 -11.71 -22.37
CA ASP A 16 3.55 -11.15 -21.03
C ASP A 16 4.94 -10.64 -20.61
N ALA A 17 4.97 -9.49 -19.92
CA ALA A 17 6.19 -8.95 -19.34
C ALA A 17 6.72 -9.82 -18.18
N ASN A 18 5.88 -10.66 -17.57
CA ASN A 18 6.32 -11.67 -16.60
C ASN A 18 7.31 -12.69 -17.20
N GLU A 19 7.25 -12.95 -18.51
CA GLU A 19 8.22 -13.81 -19.20
C GLU A 19 9.65 -13.22 -19.15
N LEU A 20 9.77 -11.91 -18.92
CA LEU A 20 11.04 -11.20 -18.77
C LEU A 20 11.56 -11.19 -17.32
N ALA A 21 10.82 -11.75 -16.34
CA ALA A 21 11.20 -11.72 -14.93
C ALA A 21 12.57 -12.37 -14.68
N HIS A 22 12.93 -13.41 -15.45
CA HIS A 22 14.24 -14.07 -15.35
C HIS A 22 15.41 -13.17 -15.77
N LEU A 23 15.16 -12.10 -16.53
CA LEU A 23 16.20 -11.15 -16.93
C LEU A 23 16.67 -10.27 -15.78
N LYS A 24 15.93 -10.21 -14.66
CA LYS A 24 16.37 -9.52 -13.43
C LYS A 24 17.69 -10.06 -12.90
N VAL A 25 17.99 -11.34 -13.13
CA VAL A 25 19.24 -11.98 -12.70
C VAL A 25 20.44 -11.53 -13.55
N CYS A 26 20.19 -10.91 -14.71
CA CYS A 26 21.22 -10.40 -15.61
C CYS A 26 21.60 -8.95 -15.24
N GLU A 27 22.37 -8.79 -14.16
CA GLU A 27 22.82 -7.49 -13.65
C GLU A 27 23.63 -6.64 -14.65
N LYS A 28 24.21 -7.28 -15.68
CA LYS A 28 25.03 -6.62 -16.71
C LYS A 28 24.27 -6.29 -18.00
N LEU A 29 22.97 -6.56 -18.06
CA LEU A 29 22.18 -6.31 -19.26
C LEU A 29 22.02 -4.80 -19.46
N GLU A 30 22.56 -4.26 -20.55
CA GLU A 30 22.54 -2.83 -20.88
C GLU A 30 21.59 -2.53 -22.05
N VAL A 31 21.42 -3.46 -22.99
CA VAL A 31 20.57 -3.27 -24.17
C VAL A 31 19.55 -4.39 -24.25
N LEU A 32 18.28 -4.01 -24.40
CA LEU A 32 17.17 -4.94 -24.64
C LEU A 32 16.36 -4.47 -25.84
N ASP A 33 16.12 -5.36 -26.80
CA ASP A 33 15.20 -5.13 -27.91
C ASP A 33 14.12 -6.21 -27.89
N ILE A 34 12.86 -5.78 -27.84
CA ILE A 34 11.66 -6.62 -27.81
C ILE A 34 10.64 -6.15 -28.86
N GLU A 35 11.03 -5.29 -29.81
CA GLU A 35 10.11 -4.74 -30.80
C GLU A 35 9.40 -5.84 -31.59
N GLY A 36 8.14 -5.62 -31.98
CA GLY A 36 7.39 -6.60 -32.78
C GLY A 36 6.91 -7.85 -32.02
N ASN A 37 6.96 -7.86 -30.68
CA ASN A 37 6.28 -8.84 -29.84
C ASN A 37 4.86 -8.38 -29.47
N PRO A 38 3.91 -9.29 -29.19
CA PRO A 38 2.57 -8.93 -28.71
C PRO A 38 2.57 -8.06 -27.44
N LEU A 39 3.53 -8.23 -26.53
CA LEU A 39 3.64 -7.38 -25.34
C LEU A 39 3.95 -5.91 -25.67
N SER A 40 4.58 -5.63 -26.80
CA SER A 40 5.00 -4.27 -27.19
C SER A 40 3.82 -3.38 -27.58
N SER A 41 2.63 -3.96 -27.80
CA SER A 41 1.39 -3.20 -28.04
C SER A 41 0.64 -2.85 -26.76
N LYS A 42 1.04 -3.39 -25.59
CA LYS A 42 0.42 -3.07 -24.30
C LYS A 42 0.83 -1.67 -23.85
N GLU A 43 -0.15 -0.89 -23.38
CA GLU A 43 0.11 0.41 -22.75
C GLU A 43 1.07 0.25 -21.56
N ASP A 44 1.97 1.22 -21.39
CA ASP A 44 3.01 1.26 -20.35
C ASP A 44 4.01 0.07 -20.30
N CYS A 45 4.01 -0.85 -21.27
CA CYS A 45 4.93 -2.01 -21.27
C CYS A 45 6.41 -1.60 -21.14
N ASN A 46 6.84 -0.60 -21.90
CA ASN A 46 8.22 -0.09 -21.80
C ASN A 46 8.54 0.43 -20.39
N LEU A 47 7.60 1.14 -19.76
CA LEU A 47 7.79 1.65 -18.40
C LEU A 47 7.82 0.50 -17.39
N PHE A 48 6.99 -0.54 -17.57
CA PHE A 48 7.03 -1.74 -16.74
C PHE A 48 8.41 -2.43 -16.83
N ILE A 49 8.96 -2.57 -18.03
CA ILE A 49 10.30 -3.15 -18.23
C ILE A 49 11.36 -2.29 -17.55
N LEU A 50 11.31 -0.97 -17.72
CA LEU A 50 12.25 -0.05 -17.06
C LEU A 50 12.13 -0.05 -15.54
N PHE A 51 10.94 -0.33 -14.99
CA PHE A 51 10.76 -0.50 -13.55
C PHE A 51 11.49 -1.74 -13.02
N HIS A 52 11.42 -2.85 -13.76
CA HIS A 52 12.01 -4.14 -13.35
C HIS A 52 13.49 -4.27 -13.73
N LEU A 53 13.95 -3.58 -14.79
CA LEU A 53 15.30 -3.62 -15.34
C LEU A 53 15.92 -2.21 -15.37
N GLN A 54 16.07 -1.61 -14.19
CA GLN A 54 16.57 -0.23 -14.02
C GLN A 54 18.02 -0.02 -14.50
N GLN A 55 18.76 -1.11 -14.75
CA GLN A 55 20.14 -1.09 -15.26
C GLN A 55 20.25 -0.84 -16.77
N LEU A 56 19.14 -0.91 -17.52
CA LEU A 56 19.16 -0.76 -18.98
C LEU A 56 19.60 0.64 -19.40
N LYS A 57 20.46 0.69 -20.42
CA LYS A 57 20.89 1.92 -21.11
C LYS A 57 20.13 2.15 -22.40
N SER A 58 19.65 1.09 -23.06
CA SER A 58 18.87 1.17 -24.29
C SER A 58 17.74 0.14 -24.29
N LEU A 59 16.54 0.57 -24.70
CA LEU A 59 15.35 -0.26 -24.86
C LEU A 59 14.75 -0.02 -26.26
N ASN A 60 14.58 -1.07 -27.06
CA ASN A 60 14.03 -1.02 -28.44
C ASN A 60 14.76 0.01 -29.32
N GLY A 61 16.09 0.02 -29.27
CA GLY A 61 16.93 0.97 -30.00
C GLY A 61 16.89 2.42 -29.48
N LEU A 62 16.12 2.72 -28.43
CA LEU A 62 16.02 4.05 -27.85
C LEU A 62 16.83 4.15 -26.54
N PRO A 63 17.57 5.25 -26.30
CA PRO A 63 18.30 5.44 -25.06
C PRO A 63 17.33 5.61 -23.88
N VAL A 64 17.60 4.91 -22.79
CA VAL A 64 16.83 5.02 -21.55
C VAL A 64 17.21 6.31 -20.84
N ARG A 65 16.22 7.16 -20.55
CA ARG A 65 16.43 8.43 -19.85
C ARG A 65 16.04 8.29 -18.39
N LEU A 66 16.74 9.00 -17.50
CA LEU A 66 16.42 9.01 -16.06
C LEU A 66 14.96 9.36 -15.78
N LYS A 67 14.37 10.30 -16.54
CA LYS A 67 12.96 10.66 -16.41
C LYS A 67 11.99 9.50 -16.68
N ASP A 68 12.36 8.57 -17.56
CA ASP A 68 11.53 7.42 -17.90
C ASP A 68 11.62 6.35 -16.78
N ILE A 69 12.80 6.17 -16.17
CA ILE A 69 12.99 5.33 -14.98
C ILE A 69 12.25 5.90 -13.76
N SER A 70 12.35 7.22 -13.53
CA SER A 70 11.61 7.88 -12.45
C SER A 70 10.11 7.73 -12.65
N ARG A 71 9.61 7.99 -13.87
CA ARG A 71 8.19 7.81 -14.20
C ARG A 71 7.73 6.36 -14.01
N ALA A 72 8.56 5.39 -14.40
CA ALA A 72 8.28 3.97 -14.17
C ALA A 72 8.19 3.66 -12.66
N SER A 73 9.12 4.18 -11.87
CA SER A 73 9.13 4.05 -10.40
C SER A 73 7.93 4.73 -9.75
N ASP A 74 7.47 5.87 -10.27
CA ASP A 74 6.29 6.56 -9.77
C ASP A 74 4.98 5.82 -10.09
N ILE A 75 4.91 5.16 -11.25
CA ILE A 75 3.71 4.42 -11.67
C ILE A 75 3.62 3.08 -10.95
N PHE A 76 4.72 2.31 -10.93
CA PHE A 76 4.74 0.92 -10.47
C PHE A 76 5.29 0.73 -9.05
N GLY A 77 6.09 1.67 -8.56
CA GLY A 77 6.68 1.61 -7.22
C GLY A 77 5.69 1.90 -6.10
N GLY A 78 6.00 1.42 -4.90
CA GLY A 78 5.24 1.68 -3.68
C GLY A 78 3.81 1.11 -3.68
N ARG A 79 3.48 0.14 -4.55
CA ARG A 79 2.21 -0.59 -4.49
C ARG A 79 2.42 -1.93 -3.80
N LEU A 80 1.72 -2.15 -2.69
CA LEU A 80 1.66 -3.46 -2.06
C LEU A 80 0.67 -4.35 -2.82
N THR A 81 1.20 -5.22 -3.67
CA THR A 81 0.46 -6.23 -4.45
C THR A 81 0.86 -7.64 -4.05
N ASN A 82 0.09 -8.66 -4.43
CA ASN A 82 0.50 -10.05 -4.25
C ASN A 82 1.81 -10.36 -4.99
N ASP A 83 2.04 -9.76 -6.15
CA ASP A 83 3.30 -9.90 -6.90
C ASP A 83 4.48 -9.30 -6.13
N PHE A 84 4.29 -8.16 -5.46
CA PHE A 84 5.31 -7.58 -4.58
C PHE A 84 5.67 -8.54 -3.44
N LEU A 85 4.68 -9.22 -2.84
CA LEU A 85 4.93 -10.24 -1.82
C LEU A 85 5.69 -11.44 -2.37
N ILE A 86 5.30 -11.92 -3.55
CA ILE A 86 5.97 -13.03 -4.23
C ILE A 86 7.40 -12.65 -4.64
N GLU A 87 7.63 -11.42 -5.07
CA GLU A 87 8.98 -10.94 -5.38
C GLU A 87 9.84 -10.84 -4.11
N LYS A 88 9.29 -10.29 -3.03
CA LYS A 88 10.04 -10.06 -1.80
C LYS A 88 10.30 -11.34 -0.99
N PHE A 89 9.35 -12.26 -0.97
CA PHE A 89 9.40 -13.47 -0.14
C PHE A 89 9.37 -14.76 -0.95
N GLY A 90 8.75 -14.74 -2.13
CA GLY A 90 8.37 -15.93 -2.88
C GLY A 90 9.52 -16.71 -3.49
N TYR A 91 10.66 -16.10 -3.80
CA TYR A 91 11.76 -16.80 -4.47
C TYR A 91 12.95 -17.07 -3.56
N VAL A 92 13.18 -18.34 -3.26
CA VAL A 92 14.46 -18.82 -2.71
C VAL A 92 15.15 -19.62 -3.82
N ASN A 93 16.33 -19.18 -4.24
CA ASN A 93 17.11 -19.83 -5.31
C ASN A 93 16.34 -20.00 -6.66
N GLY A 94 15.41 -19.09 -6.97
CA GLY A 94 14.65 -19.11 -8.22
C GLY A 94 13.47 -20.09 -8.24
N VAL A 95 13.14 -20.72 -7.11
CA VAL A 95 11.93 -21.55 -6.94
C VAL A 95 10.92 -20.74 -6.14
N GLN A 96 9.66 -20.70 -6.61
CA GLN A 96 8.57 -20.15 -5.83
C GLN A 96 8.29 -21.08 -4.64
N THR A 97 8.58 -20.62 -3.42
CA THR A 97 8.49 -21.43 -2.20
C THR A 97 7.41 -20.94 -1.24
N VAL A 98 6.87 -19.74 -1.45
CA VAL A 98 5.90 -19.13 -0.54
C VAL A 98 4.48 -19.35 -1.03
N ASN A 99 3.70 -20.02 -0.18
CA ASN A 99 2.25 -20.06 -0.28
C ASN A 99 1.66 -18.89 0.52
N LEU A 100 1.17 -17.85 -0.16
CA LEU A 100 0.58 -16.68 0.49
C LEU A 100 -0.56 -17.03 1.46
N LYS A 101 -1.25 -18.16 1.22
CA LYS A 101 -2.39 -18.61 2.04
C LYS A 101 -2.01 -19.06 3.44
N GLU A 102 -0.75 -19.42 3.66
CA GLU A 102 -0.24 -19.91 4.95
C GLU A 102 0.43 -18.80 5.78
N ILE A 103 0.66 -17.63 5.20
CA ILE A 103 1.30 -16.51 5.90
C ILE A 103 0.33 -15.96 6.95
N ASP A 104 0.77 -15.98 8.20
CA ASP A 104 0.05 -15.47 9.36
C ASP A 104 0.64 -14.18 9.95
N ASP A 105 1.94 -13.95 9.76
CA ASP A 105 2.66 -12.72 10.08
C ASP A 105 3.43 -12.20 8.86
N LEU A 106 3.31 -10.91 8.59
CA LEU A 106 3.96 -10.26 7.46
C LEU A 106 4.66 -8.95 7.88
N ASP A 107 5.98 -8.95 7.78
CA ASP A 107 6.82 -7.77 8.05
C ASP A 107 7.24 -7.05 6.76
N LEU A 108 6.69 -5.86 6.58
CA LEU A 108 6.88 -4.97 5.44
C LEU A 108 7.32 -3.57 5.88
N GLN A 109 8.19 -3.51 6.88
CA GLN A 109 8.79 -2.26 7.32
C GLN A 109 9.61 -1.59 6.20
N GLU A 110 9.54 -0.26 6.16
CA GLU A 110 10.40 0.60 5.34
C GLU A 110 10.48 0.20 3.86
N CYS A 111 9.34 -0.23 3.29
CA CYS A 111 9.22 -0.69 1.90
C CYS A 111 8.80 0.40 0.91
N GLU A 112 8.74 1.65 1.37
CA GLU A 112 8.25 2.80 0.60
C GLU A 112 6.82 2.60 0.04
N ILE A 113 6.00 1.79 0.71
CA ILE A 113 4.64 1.48 0.28
C ILE A 113 3.76 2.73 0.41
N ARG A 114 3.14 3.14 -0.69
CA ARG A 114 2.25 4.30 -0.83
C ARG A 114 0.79 3.90 -0.94
N SER A 115 0.50 2.69 -1.44
CA SER A 115 -0.86 2.18 -1.64
C SER A 115 -0.93 0.67 -1.49
N VAL A 116 -2.11 0.17 -1.13
CA VAL A 116 -2.37 -1.26 -0.93
C VAL A 116 -3.38 -1.74 -1.96
N HIS A 117 -3.01 -2.77 -2.71
CA HIS A 117 -3.81 -3.42 -3.75
C HIS A 117 -3.61 -4.94 -3.64
N LEU A 118 -4.19 -5.52 -2.60
CA LEU A 118 -4.07 -6.95 -2.31
C LEU A 118 -5.33 -7.70 -2.73
N ASP A 119 -5.14 -8.84 -3.38
CA ASP A 119 -6.16 -9.89 -3.45
C ASP A 119 -6.17 -10.66 -2.12
N VAL A 120 -7.14 -10.32 -1.28
CA VAL A 120 -7.33 -10.91 0.05
C VAL A 120 -7.68 -12.40 -0.01
N SER A 121 -8.13 -12.92 -1.16
CA SER A 121 -8.42 -14.36 -1.33
C SER A 121 -7.17 -15.24 -1.18
N GLN A 122 -5.98 -14.64 -1.30
CA GLN A 122 -4.69 -15.31 -1.12
C GLN A 122 -4.13 -15.15 0.29
N LEU A 123 -4.67 -14.26 1.13
CA LEU A 123 -4.14 -13.93 2.46
C LEU A 123 -5.10 -14.38 3.58
N ILE A 124 -5.53 -15.63 3.47
CA ILE A 124 -6.57 -16.21 4.33
C ILE A 124 -6.09 -16.62 5.73
N SER A 125 -4.79 -16.59 6.01
CA SER A 125 -4.24 -16.89 7.34
C SER A 125 -3.64 -15.67 8.02
N LEU A 126 -3.60 -14.51 7.35
CA LEU A 126 -2.88 -13.33 7.83
C LEU A 126 -3.56 -12.75 9.07
N THR A 127 -2.83 -12.74 10.19
CA THR A 127 -3.30 -12.24 11.49
C THR A 127 -2.49 -11.04 12.00
N SER A 128 -1.24 -10.89 11.56
CA SER A 128 -0.34 -9.81 11.95
C SER A 128 0.27 -9.17 10.71
N LEU A 129 0.17 -7.85 10.60
CA LEU A 129 0.72 -7.10 9.48
C LEU A 129 1.48 -5.88 9.99
N ASN A 130 2.77 -5.83 9.67
CA ASN A 130 3.65 -4.73 10.01
C ASN A 130 4.02 -3.91 8.78
N LEU A 131 3.59 -2.65 8.77
CA LEU A 131 3.80 -1.67 7.71
C LEU A 131 4.45 -0.39 8.27
N ILE A 132 5.23 -0.50 9.34
CA ILE A 132 5.91 0.67 9.95
C ILE A 132 6.88 1.31 8.95
N GLY A 133 6.95 2.64 8.93
CA GLY A 133 7.93 3.38 8.13
C GLY A 133 7.64 3.40 6.62
N ASN A 134 6.37 3.24 6.24
CA ASN A 134 5.94 3.37 4.85
C ASN A 134 5.38 4.78 4.57
N GLN A 135 4.76 4.97 3.40
CA GLN A 135 4.27 6.26 2.91
C GLN A 135 2.75 6.28 2.73
N LEU A 136 2.01 5.42 3.43
CA LEU A 136 0.55 5.32 3.34
C LEU A 136 -0.12 6.60 3.85
N VAL A 137 -1.15 7.07 3.12
CA VAL A 137 -1.98 8.23 3.53
C VAL A 137 -3.33 7.77 4.12
N HIS A 138 -3.74 6.56 3.77
CA HIS A 138 -4.95 5.88 4.22
C HIS A 138 -4.69 4.37 4.07
N PHE A 139 -5.55 3.54 4.66
CA PHE A 139 -5.39 2.08 4.65
C PHE A 139 -6.66 1.33 4.25
N SER A 140 -7.48 1.95 3.39
CA SER A 140 -8.71 1.33 2.87
C SER A 140 -8.46 -0.01 2.18
N GLY A 141 -7.31 -0.19 1.53
CA GLY A 141 -6.94 -1.47 0.90
C GLY A 141 -6.69 -2.64 1.88
N LEU A 142 -6.68 -2.39 3.19
CA LEU A 142 -6.50 -3.40 4.24
C LEU A 142 -7.82 -3.82 4.92
N VAL A 143 -8.92 -3.09 4.70
CA VAL A 143 -10.18 -3.29 5.46
C VAL A 143 -10.83 -4.65 5.25
N GLU A 144 -10.54 -5.29 4.11
CA GLU A 144 -11.02 -6.63 3.74
C GLU A 144 -10.20 -7.77 4.37
N LEU A 145 -9.10 -7.48 5.08
CA LEU A 145 -8.32 -8.47 5.83
C LEU A 145 -9.05 -8.83 7.13
N LYS A 146 -10.14 -9.59 7.01
CA LYS A 146 -11.08 -9.86 8.10
C LYS A 146 -10.48 -10.64 9.28
N LEU A 147 -9.40 -11.37 9.05
CA LEU A 147 -8.73 -12.20 10.06
C LEU A 147 -7.58 -11.49 10.78
N LEU A 148 -7.24 -10.27 10.35
CA LEU A 148 -6.17 -9.49 10.93
C LEU A 148 -6.51 -9.11 12.38
N LYS A 149 -5.59 -9.40 13.30
CA LYS A 149 -5.68 -9.11 14.74
C LYS A 149 -4.78 -7.95 15.15
N THR A 150 -3.60 -7.86 14.54
CA THR A 150 -2.61 -6.82 14.82
C THR A 150 -2.22 -6.10 13.54
N LEU A 151 -2.34 -4.78 13.55
CA LEU A 151 -1.95 -3.92 12.44
C LEU A 151 -1.02 -2.81 12.91
N CYS A 152 0.21 -2.81 12.40
CA CYS A 152 1.20 -1.79 12.70
C CYS A 152 1.38 -0.84 11.52
N LEU A 153 0.95 0.40 11.67
CA LEU A 153 1.00 1.45 10.65
C LEU A 153 1.76 2.70 11.15
N SER A 154 2.60 2.54 12.18
CA SER A 154 3.34 3.67 12.74
C SER A 154 4.35 4.25 11.74
N LYS A 155 4.69 5.53 11.87
CA LYS A 155 5.62 6.22 10.95
C LYS A 155 5.15 6.18 9.48
N ASN A 156 3.87 6.43 9.23
CA ASN A 156 3.30 6.63 7.89
C ASN A 156 2.81 8.10 7.75
N ASN A 157 2.04 8.39 6.69
CA ASN A 157 1.40 9.68 6.47
C ASN A 157 -0.13 9.61 6.67
N ILE A 158 -0.62 8.70 7.52
CA ILE A 158 -2.04 8.40 7.62
C ILE A 158 -2.81 9.56 8.24
N GLU A 159 -3.94 9.91 7.63
CA GLU A 159 -4.89 10.89 8.15
C GLU A 159 -6.25 10.25 8.48
N SER A 160 -6.61 9.14 7.81
CA SER A 160 -7.93 8.50 7.89
C SER A 160 -7.88 7.03 7.43
N VAL A 161 -8.93 6.26 7.72
CA VAL A 161 -9.07 4.88 7.18
C VAL A 161 -9.25 4.91 5.67
N PHE A 162 -10.16 5.76 5.18
CA PHE A 162 -10.55 5.88 3.79
C PHE A 162 -9.98 7.15 3.15
N PRO A 163 -9.77 7.18 1.82
CA PRO A 163 -9.33 8.40 1.13
C PRO A 163 -10.28 9.58 1.40
N LEU A 164 -9.74 10.72 1.83
CA LEU A 164 -10.53 11.93 2.04
C LEU A 164 -10.92 12.57 0.71
N THR A 165 -12.21 12.87 0.57
CA THR A 165 -12.75 13.63 -0.57
C THR A 165 -12.18 15.06 -0.59
N LYS A 166 -12.20 15.72 -1.76
CA LYS A 166 -11.74 17.13 -1.88
C LYS A 166 -12.50 18.07 -0.93
N GLN A 167 -13.78 17.80 -0.65
CA GLN A 167 -14.59 18.60 0.28
C GLN A 167 -14.14 18.43 1.73
N GLN A 168 -13.89 17.20 2.20
CA GLN A 168 -13.39 16.95 3.55
C GLN A 168 -12.02 17.62 3.78
N ARG A 169 -11.14 17.60 2.76
CA ARG A 169 -9.86 18.32 2.81
C ARG A 169 -10.02 19.84 2.94
N ASN A 170 -11.03 20.43 2.29
CA ASN A 170 -11.30 21.86 2.38
C ASN A 170 -11.97 22.26 3.71
N GLN A 171 -12.65 21.33 4.39
CA GLN A 171 -13.20 21.56 5.74
C GLN A 171 -12.12 21.46 6.83
N MET A 172 -11.09 20.62 6.64
CA MET A 172 -9.94 20.57 7.57
C MET A 172 -9.13 21.88 7.61
N THR A 173 -9.22 22.73 6.58
CA THR A 173 -8.63 24.08 6.57
C THR A 173 -9.56 25.18 7.05
N ARG A 174 -10.86 24.89 7.22
CA ARG A 174 -11.88 25.87 7.61
C ARG A 174 -12.73 25.28 8.73
N SER A 175 -12.35 25.59 9.97
CA SER A 175 -13.07 25.20 11.19
C SER A 175 -14.54 25.60 11.11
N GLN A 176 -15.42 24.69 10.70
CA GLN A 176 -16.87 24.83 10.86
C GLN A 176 -17.54 23.47 10.73
N TYR A 177 -18.19 23.06 11.81
CA TYR A 177 -19.12 21.95 11.88
C TYR A 177 -20.26 22.16 10.87
N SER A 178 -20.46 21.22 9.95
CA SER A 178 -21.76 21.01 9.32
C SER A 178 -22.04 19.53 9.09
N GLN A 179 -23.24 19.14 9.52
CA GLN A 179 -23.78 17.80 9.46
C GLN A 179 -23.92 17.27 8.03
N ALA A 180 -23.75 15.95 7.91
CA ALA A 180 -24.41 15.03 6.98
C ALA A 180 -24.72 15.59 5.57
N GLY A 181 -23.77 15.40 4.65
CA GLY A 181 -24.00 15.50 3.22
C GLY A 181 -23.62 14.18 2.54
N GLN A 182 -24.62 13.38 2.15
CA GLN A 182 -24.43 12.21 1.30
C GLN A 182 -23.74 12.62 -0.01
N SER A 183 -22.59 12.04 -0.31
CA SER A 183 -21.98 12.13 -1.65
C SER A 183 -21.68 10.74 -2.17
N LYS A 184 -22.46 10.33 -3.17
CA LYS A 184 -22.17 9.19 -4.04
C LYS A 184 -20.97 9.56 -4.90
N THR A 185 -19.79 9.02 -4.60
CA THR A 185 -18.68 8.90 -5.55
C THR A 185 -18.03 7.53 -5.38
N ASP A 186 -17.70 6.92 -6.51
CA ASP A 186 -17.51 5.49 -6.70
C ASP A 186 -16.34 4.82 -5.95
N SER A 187 -16.54 3.52 -5.68
CA SER A 187 -15.56 2.45 -5.44
C SER A 187 -15.15 2.02 -4.00
N TYR A 188 -15.74 2.56 -2.93
CA TYR A 188 -15.66 1.93 -1.60
C TYR A 188 -17.07 1.82 -1.00
N LEU A 189 -17.90 0.93 -1.56
CA LEU A 189 -19.29 0.70 -1.14
C LEU A 189 -19.40 -0.06 0.20
N ILE A 190 -18.52 0.23 1.15
CA ILE A 190 -18.74 -0.24 2.52
C ILE A 190 -19.70 0.77 3.13
N LYS A 191 -20.94 0.34 3.38
CA LYS A 191 -21.92 1.22 4.03
C LYS A 191 -21.30 1.75 5.32
N GLU A 192 -21.55 3.02 5.64
CA GLU A 192 -21.00 3.67 6.84
C GLU A 192 -21.26 2.85 8.12
N THR A 193 -22.34 2.06 8.11
CA THR A 193 -22.79 1.17 9.18
C THR A 193 -22.13 -0.21 9.24
N GLU A 194 -21.40 -0.63 8.21
CA GLU A 194 -20.78 -1.97 8.16
C GLU A 194 -19.48 -1.99 8.96
N SER A 195 -19.33 -3.04 9.79
CA SER A 195 -18.08 -3.29 10.50
C SER A 195 -16.95 -3.63 9.52
N ILE A 196 -15.76 -3.10 9.78
CA ILE A 196 -14.53 -3.38 9.04
C ILE A 196 -13.52 -4.05 9.98
N MET A 197 -12.67 -4.93 9.43
CA MET A 197 -11.68 -5.71 10.19
C MET A 197 -12.22 -6.23 11.54
N PRO A 198 -13.24 -7.10 11.53
CA PRO A 198 -14.00 -7.47 12.72
C PRO A 198 -13.16 -8.15 13.82
N ASN A 199 -11.99 -8.69 13.48
CA ASN A 199 -11.08 -9.36 14.42
C ASN A 199 -9.89 -8.49 14.83
N LEU A 200 -9.80 -7.23 14.38
CA LEU A 200 -8.68 -6.36 14.73
C LEU A 200 -8.76 -5.98 16.22
N GLU A 201 -7.72 -6.35 16.97
CA GLU A 201 -7.62 -6.12 18.42
C GLU A 201 -6.65 -4.99 18.74
N VAL A 202 -5.56 -4.89 17.96
CA VAL A 202 -4.46 -3.96 18.21
C VAL A 202 -4.15 -3.15 16.95
N LEU A 203 -4.19 -1.82 17.08
CA LEU A 203 -3.90 -0.88 16.01
C LEU A 203 -2.84 0.14 16.43
N HIS A 204 -1.68 0.12 15.77
CA HIS A 204 -0.62 1.10 15.98
C HIS A 204 -0.60 2.16 14.87
N LEU A 205 -0.88 3.39 15.22
CA LEU A 205 -0.93 4.57 14.35
C LEU A 205 0.01 5.69 14.83
N GLY A 206 1.02 5.37 15.65
CA GLY A 206 1.97 6.36 16.16
C GLY A 206 2.76 7.05 15.05
N SER A 207 3.12 8.32 15.23
CA SER A 207 3.90 9.12 14.26
C SER A 207 3.26 9.17 12.87
N ASN A 208 1.97 9.54 12.81
CA ASN A 208 1.23 9.78 11.58
C ASN A 208 0.79 11.26 11.49
N LYS A 209 -0.17 11.60 10.63
CA LYS A 209 -0.69 12.97 10.42
C LYS A 209 -2.13 13.13 10.87
N ILE A 210 -2.57 12.32 11.83
CA ILE A 210 -3.96 12.28 12.29
C ILE A 210 -4.24 13.55 13.10
N LYS A 211 -5.26 14.31 12.70
CA LYS A 211 -5.72 15.53 13.39
C LYS A 211 -7.09 15.37 14.06
N ASP A 212 -7.93 14.55 13.44
CA ASP A 212 -9.30 14.28 13.86
C ASP A 212 -9.50 12.76 13.96
N MET A 213 -9.76 12.29 15.18
CA MET A 213 -9.97 10.88 15.46
C MET A 213 -11.26 10.33 14.86
N SER A 214 -12.26 11.17 14.57
CA SER A 214 -13.51 10.73 13.95
C SER A 214 -13.29 10.15 12.55
N LEU A 215 -12.24 10.59 11.85
CA LEU A 215 -11.83 10.08 10.52
C LEU A 215 -11.28 8.65 10.56
N LEU A 216 -10.92 8.16 11.75
CA LEU A 216 -10.52 6.78 11.97
C LEU A 216 -11.72 5.83 12.08
N GLN A 217 -12.93 6.36 12.27
CA GLN A 217 -14.17 5.58 12.37
C GLN A 217 -14.03 4.37 13.30
N LEU A 218 -13.43 4.57 14.48
CA LEU A 218 -13.00 3.47 15.34
C LEU A 218 -14.15 2.55 15.78
N HIS A 219 -15.36 3.08 15.85
CA HIS A 219 -16.59 2.35 16.14
C HIS A 219 -16.88 1.17 15.18
N ARG A 220 -16.25 1.15 14.00
CA ARG A 220 -16.42 0.09 13.00
C ARG A 220 -15.54 -1.12 13.24
N PHE A 221 -14.61 -1.06 14.20
CA PHE A 221 -13.74 -2.16 14.63
C PHE A 221 -14.26 -2.78 15.95
N PRO A 222 -15.21 -3.73 15.89
CA PRO A 222 -15.93 -4.21 17.07
C PRO A 222 -15.03 -4.92 18.09
N SER A 223 -13.92 -5.52 17.67
CA SER A 223 -12.99 -6.24 18.56
C SER A 223 -11.82 -5.39 19.05
N LEU A 224 -11.75 -4.10 18.69
CA LEU A 224 -10.59 -3.26 18.97
C LEU A 224 -10.43 -3.02 20.46
N ARG A 225 -9.26 -3.38 21.00
CA ARG A 225 -8.92 -3.30 22.43
C ARG A 225 -7.85 -2.26 22.71
N SER A 226 -6.91 -2.09 21.80
CA SER A 226 -5.74 -1.24 21.99
C SER A 226 -5.48 -0.37 20.76
N VAL A 227 -5.39 0.93 20.98
CA VAL A 227 -5.08 1.92 19.95
C VAL A 227 -3.94 2.82 20.42
N PHE A 228 -2.89 2.87 19.60
CA PHE A 228 -1.69 3.67 19.84
C PHE A 228 -1.65 4.81 18.83
N LEU A 229 -1.77 6.05 19.30
CA LEU A 229 -1.89 7.27 18.49
C LEU A 229 -0.84 8.32 18.89
N GLU A 230 0.26 7.89 19.52
CA GLU A 230 1.31 8.79 19.97
C GLU A 230 1.96 9.57 18.83
N SER A 231 2.41 10.80 19.10
CA SER A 231 3.10 11.64 18.11
C SER A 231 2.28 11.91 16.85
N ASN A 232 0.99 12.21 17.00
CA ASN A 232 0.12 12.73 15.95
C ASN A 232 -0.21 14.22 16.19
N ASP A 233 -1.11 14.81 15.41
CA ASP A 233 -1.53 16.21 15.52
C ASP A 233 -2.97 16.34 16.08
N ILE A 234 -3.43 15.39 16.90
CA ILE A 234 -4.80 15.34 17.42
C ILE A 234 -5.05 16.52 18.37
N MET A 235 -6.13 17.27 18.14
CA MET A 235 -6.47 18.46 18.93
C MET A 235 -7.61 18.23 19.94
N LYS A 236 -8.48 17.25 19.68
CA LYS A 236 -9.64 16.91 20.50
C LYS A 236 -9.85 15.39 20.49
N VAL A 237 -10.32 14.85 21.61
CA VAL A 237 -10.62 13.43 21.76
C VAL A 237 -12.10 13.20 21.45
N ASP A 238 -12.40 12.95 20.18
CA ASP A 238 -13.74 12.64 19.65
C ASP A 238 -13.72 11.29 18.90
N GLY A 239 -14.89 10.80 18.47
CA GLY A 239 -14.98 9.61 17.60
C GLY A 239 -14.76 8.27 18.31
N LEU A 240 -14.84 8.27 19.64
CA LEU A 240 -14.80 7.07 20.48
C LEU A 240 -16.19 6.48 20.75
N ASP A 241 -17.26 7.16 20.34
CA ASP A 241 -18.63 6.69 20.48
C ASP A 241 -18.78 5.28 19.87
N GLY A 242 -19.36 4.34 20.63
CA GLY A 242 -19.54 2.96 20.16
C GLY A 242 -18.31 2.05 20.30
N CYS A 243 -17.15 2.54 20.75
CA CYS A 243 -15.95 1.73 20.99
C CYS A 243 -16.01 0.97 22.34
N SER A 244 -17.00 0.10 22.52
CA SER A 244 -17.29 -0.55 23.82
C SER A 244 -16.21 -1.52 24.33
N ASN A 245 -15.36 -2.04 23.43
CA ASN A 245 -14.31 -2.99 23.76
C ASN A 245 -12.92 -2.36 23.97
N LEU A 246 -12.78 -1.05 23.75
CA LEU A 246 -11.51 -0.34 23.85
C LEU A 246 -11.06 -0.27 25.31
N ARG A 247 -9.84 -0.75 25.59
CA ARG A 247 -9.24 -0.83 26.93
C ARG A 247 -8.00 0.04 27.07
N HIS A 248 -7.24 0.18 25.99
CA HIS A 248 -5.98 0.91 25.98
C HIS A 248 -6.00 1.94 24.85
N LEU A 249 -5.84 3.21 25.22
CA LEU A 249 -5.74 4.33 24.29
C LEU A 249 -4.52 5.18 24.67
N VAL A 250 -3.52 5.21 23.80
CA VAL A 250 -2.30 5.98 24.01
C VAL A 250 -2.32 7.20 23.09
N LEU A 251 -2.26 8.40 23.68
CA LEU A 251 -2.37 9.69 22.97
C LEU A 251 -1.16 10.61 23.23
N ASP A 252 -0.05 10.05 23.71
CA ASP A 252 1.14 10.82 24.08
C ASP A 252 1.64 11.68 22.91
N LYS A 253 2.19 12.87 23.20
CA LYS A 253 2.76 13.78 22.18
C LYS A 253 1.77 14.20 21.07
N ASN A 254 0.50 14.42 21.42
CA ASN A 254 -0.50 15.09 20.58
C ASN A 254 -0.67 16.57 20.95
N ARG A 255 -1.59 17.28 20.28
CA ARG A 255 -1.89 18.71 20.51
C ARG A 255 -3.23 18.93 21.23
N ILE A 256 -3.62 18.00 22.09
CA ILE A 256 -4.92 18.01 22.77
C ILE A 256 -4.99 19.22 23.71
N LYS A 257 -5.99 20.08 23.50
CA LYS A 257 -6.24 21.25 24.37
C LYS A 257 -7.33 20.92 25.38
N LYS A 258 -7.25 21.53 26.57
CA LYS A 258 -8.30 21.46 27.57
C LYS A 258 -9.50 22.27 27.05
N GLU A 259 -10.62 21.62 26.77
CA GLU A 259 -11.88 22.33 26.57
C GLU A 259 -12.28 22.93 27.93
N PHE A 260 -12.41 24.26 28.00
CA PHE A 260 -12.94 25.00 29.15
C PHE A 260 -14.37 25.43 28.84
#